data_AF-A0A436S4D3-F1
#
_entry.id   AF-A0A436S4D3-F1
#
_cell.length_a   1.000
_cell.length_b   1.000
_cell.length_c   1.000
_cell.angle_alpha   90.00
_cell.angle_beta   90.00
_cell.angle_gamma   90.00
#
_symmetry.space_group_name_H-M   'P 1'
#
loop_
_entity.id
_entity.type
_entity.pdbx_description
1 polymer ?
#
loop_
_entity_poly.entity_id
_entity_poly.type
_entity_poly.pdbx_seq_one_letter_code
_entity_poly.pdbx_strand_id
1 'polypeptide(L)'
;MSSKVPKYDEAYVWVWLPGETAPVVAGRLYAHDGLVSFNYGRSFRELGSAIPLYLPELPLKAGELPLLPGLTMPGCIRDAAPDAWGRRVILNRKFGVKGDEIARLDISELTFLLESGSDRIGALDFQFSPMHYEPRALANATLEELVQSAERVEKGIPLTPELDQALHHGSSIGGARPKALIEGDAVKHVAKFSSSADLYSVVKGEFIAMRLAALCGIRAASVSLVRAAGNDVLLVERFDRIKVTGGWQRKSMVSALTMLALDEMMARYASYQDLAEIIRHRFTAPSETLRELFSRIVFNILCGNTDDHARNHAAFWDGAKLTLTPAYDICPQARSGQEASQAMLISGNNRMSRIASCLEAAHHFLLSAPEALAIVEGQLRCIAENWPRVSEEATLSGTDRNLFWGRQFLNPYAFTALEGSADVLRALADELRNSVHA
;
A
#
# COMPACT_ATOMS: atom_id res chain seq x y z
N MET A 1 12.16 -10.07 -34.02
CA MET A 1 12.61 -11.29 -33.31
C MET A 1 11.48 -11.73 -32.40
N SER A 2 10.95 -12.94 -32.59
CA SER A 2 9.90 -13.52 -31.74
C SER A 2 10.53 -13.90 -30.40
N SER A 3 10.52 -12.97 -29.45
CA SER A 3 10.79 -13.28 -28.05
C SER A 3 9.60 -14.09 -27.51
N LYS A 4 9.71 -15.42 -27.50
CA LYS A 4 8.72 -16.27 -26.81
C LYS A 4 8.63 -15.82 -25.36
N VAL A 5 7.44 -15.44 -24.91
CA VAL A 5 7.17 -15.18 -23.49
C VAL A 5 7.51 -16.46 -22.72
N PRO A 6 8.44 -16.41 -21.74
CA PRO A 6 8.71 -17.58 -20.92
C PRO A 6 7.44 -17.93 -20.16
N LYS A 7 6.95 -19.16 -20.36
CA LYS A 7 5.81 -19.71 -19.66
C LYS A 7 6.34 -20.49 -18.45
N TYR A 8 6.04 -20.00 -17.26
CA TYR A 8 6.37 -20.68 -16.02
C TYR A 8 5.13 -21.39 -15.50
N ASP A 9 5.25 -22.70 -15.29
CA ASP A 9 4.17 -23.54 -14.78
C ASP A 9 4.32 -23.83 -13.28
N GLU A 10 5.50 -23.59 -12.70
CA GLU A 10 5.75 -23.69 -11.27
C GLU A 10 6.68 -22.60 -10.73
N ALA A 11 6.55 -22.32 -9.43
CA ALA A 11 7.44 -21.46 -8.65
C ALA A 11 7.53 -21.95 -7.20
N TYR A 12 8.62 -21.66 -6.50
CA TYR A 12 8.80 -22.04 -5.09
C TYR A 12 8.65 -20.82 -4.20
N VAL A 13 7.80 -20.94 -3.17
CA VAL A 13 7.55 -19.88 -2.19
C VAL A 13 8.58 -20.00 -1.09
N TRP A 14 9.35 -18.95 -0.88
CA TRP A 14 10.30 -18.79 0.20
C TRP A 14 9.77 -17.76 1.21
N VAL A 15 9.94 -18.05 2.50
CA VAL A 15 9.43 -17.20 3.59
C VAL A 15 10.50 -16.96 4.64
N TRP A 16 10.58 -15.73 5.14
CA TRP A 16 11.29 -15.40 6.36
C TRP A 16 10.37 -15.65 7.54
N LEU A 17 10.70 -16.64 8.38
CA LEU A 17 9.95 -16.90 9.60
C LEU A 17 10.22 -15.80 10.65
N PRO A 18 9.32 -15.60 11.63
CA PRO A 18 9.50 -14.60 12.66
C PRO A 18 10.86 -14.74 13.37
N GLY A 19 11.63 -13.65 13.41
CA GLY A 19 12.94 -13.62 14.04
C GLY A 19 14.11 -14.03 13.14
N GLU A 20 13.85 -14.58 11.96
CA GLU A 20 14.88 -15.12 11.07
C GLU A 20 15.35 -14.08 10.03
N THR A 21 16.64 -14.12 9.69
CA THR A 21 17.24 -13.30 8.62
C THR A 21 17.44 -14.08 7.32
N ALA A 22 17.33 -15.41 7.36
CA ALA A 22 17.40 -16.30 6.22
C ALA A 22 16.01 -16.90 5.91
N PRO A 23 15.63 -17.03 4.63
CA PRO A 23 14.36 -17.63 4.27
C PRO A 23 14.43 -19.16 4.29
N VAL A 24 13.27 -19.79 4.41
CA VAL A 24 13.07 -21.22 4.19
C VAL A 24 12.03 -21.44 3.09
N VAL A 25 12.14 -22.56 2.36
CA VAL A 25 11.12 -22.92 1.36
C VAL A 25 9.84 -23.37 2.08
N ALA A 26 8.74 -22.66 1.83
CA ALA A 26 7.42 -22.97 2.40
C ALA A 26 6.68 -24.02 1.57
N GLY A 27 6.77 -23.91 0.26
CA GLY A 27 6.00 -24.75 -0.64
C GLY A 27 6.15 -24.34 -2.10
N ARG A 28 5.20 -24.77 -2.90
CA ARG A 28 5.27 -24.70 -4.36
C ARG A 28 3.94 -24.19 -4.91
N LEU A 29 4.05 -23.27 -5.87
CA LEU A 29 2.96 -22.76 -6.68
C LEU A 29 2.92 -23.52 -8.00
N TYR A 30 1.70 -23.76 -8.50
CA TYR A 30 1.46 -24.31 -9.83
C TYR A 30 0.45 -23.44 -10.55
N ALA A 31 0.72 -23.13 -11.82
CA ALA A 31 -0.22 -22.43 -12.67
C ALA A 31 -0.93 -23.41 -13.61
N HIS A 32 -2.26 -23.45 -13.58
CA HIS A 32 -3.07 -24.26 -14.49
C HIS A 32 -4.39 -23.55 -14.81
N ASP A 33 -4.75 -23.43 -16.08
CA ASP A 33 -5.99 -22.77 -16.55
C ASP A 33 -6.25 -21.37 -15.96
N GLY A 34 -5.20 -20.58 -15.80
CA GLY A 34 -5.29 -19.22 -15.22
C GLY A 34 -5.44 -19.17 -13.70
N LEU A 35 -5.46 -20.33 -13.03
CA LEU A 35 -5.43 -20.45 -11.57
C LEU A 35 -4.00 -20.70 -11.09
N VAL A 36 -3.67 -20.16 -9.91
CA VAL A 36 -2.43 -20.43 -9.21
C VAL A 36 -2.75 -21.13 -7.89
N SER A 37 -2.41 -22.41 -7.81
CA SER A 37 -2.59 -23.24 -6.62
C SER A 37 -1.33 -23.31 -5.78
N PHE A 38 -1.47 -23.57 -4.48
CA PHE A 38 -0.34 -23.71 -3.54
C PHE A 38 -0.40 -25.04 -2.78
N ASN A 39 0.77 -25.63 -2.54
CA ASN A 39 0.95 -26.79 -1.67
C ASN A 39 2.20 -26.61 -0.80
N TYR A 40 2.06 -26.86 0.50
CA TYR A 40 3.19 -26.81 1.43
C TYR A 40 4.17 -27.96 1.21
N GLY A 41 5.46 -27.66 1.31
CA GLY A 41 6.51 -28.67 1.37
C GLY A 41 6.40 -29.49 2.66
N ARG A 42 6.69 -30.80 2.58
CA ARG A 42 6.75 -31.65 3.78
C ARG A 42 7.78 -31.12 4.80
N SER A 43 8.94 -30.70 4.31
CA SER A 43 10.02 -30.11 5.12
C SER A 43 9.55 -28.88 5.91
N PHE A 44 8.75 -28.01 5.29
CA PHE A 44 8.19 -26.85 5.99
C PHE A 44 7.17 -27.27 7.05
N ARG A 45 6.26 -28.20 6.74
CA ARG A 45 5.25 -28.65 7.73
C ARG A 45 5.83 -29.38 8.93
N GLU A 46 6.99 -30.02 8.78
CA GLU A 46 7.70 -30.73 9.85
C GLU A 46 8.64 -29.80 10.64
N LEU A 47 8.82 -28.55 10.22
CA LEU A 47 9.63 -27.57 10.92
C LEU A 47 8.88 -27.08 12.18
N GLY A 48 9.52 -27.20 13.35
CA GLY A 48 8.90 -26.82 14.63
C GLY A 48 8.53 -25.34 14.76
N SER A 49 9.16 -24.46 13.97
CA SER A 49 8.87 -23.02 13.90
C SER A 49 7.92 -22.64 12.76
N ALA A 50 7.37 -23.61 12.01
CA ALA A 50 6.49 -23.31 10.90
C ALA A 50 5.19 -22.66 11.36
N ILE A 51 4.81 -21.61 10.65
CA ILE A 51 3.50 -20.94 10.77
C ILE A 51 2.78 -21.00 9.42
N PRO A 52 1.43 -21.03 9.40
CA PRO A 52 0.69 -20.87 8.16
C PRO A 52 1.04 -19.52 7.52
N LEU A 53 1.20 -19.47 6.19
CA LEU A 53 1.45 -18.23 5.46
C LEU A 53 0.34 -17.21 5.70
N TYR A 54 -0.91 -17.67 5.72
CA TYR A 54 -2.07 -16.90 6.17
C TYR A 54 -3.27 -17.82 6.41
N LEU A 55 -4.08 -17.52 7.43
CA LEU A 55 -5.40 -18.12 7.60
C LEU A 55 -6.48 -17.12 7.18
N PRO A 56 -7.61 -17.53 6.57
CA PRO A 56 -8.03 -18.92 6.37
C PRO A 56 -7.47 -19.59 5.10
N GLU A 57 -6.80 -18.85 4.22
CA GLU A 57 -6.44 -19.32 2.87
C GLU A 57 -5.50 -20.54 2.89
N LEU A 58 -4.39 -20.45 3.63
CA LEU A 58 -3.30 -21.42 3.56
C LEU A 58 -3.00 -22.05 4.93
N PRO A 59 -3.91 -22.87 5.50
CA PRO A 59 -3.64 -23.61 6.73
C PRO A 59 -2.52 -24.64 6.52
N LEU A 60 -1.69 -24.87 7.54
CA LEU A 60 -0.61 -25.86 7.50
C LEU A 60 -1.16 -27.30 7.38
N LYS A 61 -1.51 -27.70 6.17
CA LYS A 61 -2.05 -29.03 5.83
C LYS A 61 -1.31 -29.60 4.63
N ALA A 62 -1.34 -30.92 4.52
CA ALA A 62 -0.81 -31.63 3.36
C ALA A 62 -1.78 -31.52 2.17
N GLY A 63 -1.23 -31.51 0.96
CA GLY A 63 -2.01 -31.49 -0.27
C GLY A 63 -2.24 -30.08 -0.80
N GLU A 64 -2.80 -30.02 -2.00
CA GLU A 64 -3.20 -28.77 -2.62
C GLU A 64 -4.31 -28.10 -1.80
N LEU A 65 -4.14 -26.81 -1.52
CA LEU A 65 -5.08 -26.04 -0.73
C LEU A 65 -6.09 -25.35 -1.66
N PRO A 66 -7.41 -25.51 -1.43
CA PRO A 66 -8.41 -24.93 -2.30
C PRO A 66 -8.42 -23.40 -2.21
N LEU A 67 -8.63 -22.75 -3.36
CA LEU A 67 -8.85 -21.32 -3.42
C LEU A 67 -10.18 -20.96 -2.75
N LEU A 68 -10.23 -19.78 -2.12
CA LEU A 68 -11.50 -19.22 -1.67
C LEU A 68 -12.38 -18.84 -2.88
N PRO A 69 -13.72 -18.86 -2.74
CA PRO A 69 -14.62 -18.55 -3.84
C PRO A 69 -14.29 -17.22 -4.52
N GLY A 70 -14.21 -17.24 -5.86
CA GLY A 70 -13.94 -16.05 -6.67
C GLY A 70 -12.47 -15.67 -6.81
N LEU A 71 -11.54 -16.32 -6.09
CA LEU A 71 -10.11 -16.05 -6.22
C LEU A 71 -9.46 -16.94 -7.29
N THR A 72 -8.50 -16.36 -8.02
CA THR A 72 -7.64 -17.08 -8.99
C THR A 72 -6.29 -17.48 -8.40
N MET A 73 -5.92 -16.94 -7.25
CA MET A 73 -4.72 -17.27 -6.48
C MET A 73 -4.92 -16.91 -5.00
N PRO A 74 -4.18 -17.50 -4.05
CA PRO A 74 -4.27 -17.08 -2.65
C PRO A 74 -3.93 -15.59 -2.51
N GLY A 75 -4.77 -14.82 -1.83
CA GLY A 75 -4.59 -13.38 -1.65
C GLY A 75 -3.27 -13.03 -0.95
N CYS A 76 -2.85 -13.84 0.03
CA CYS A 76 -1.57 -13.64 0.71
C CYS A 76 -0.34 -13.84 -0.21
N ILE A 77 -0.46 -14.65 -1.27
CA ILE A 77 0.58 -14.78 -2.30
C ILE A 77 0.52 -13.57 -3.24
N ARG A 78 -0.68 -13.16 -3.65
CA ARG A 78 -0.91 -11.96 -4.49
C ARG A 78 -0.38 -10.68 -3.84
N ASP A 79 -0.47 -10.55 -2.53
CA ASP A 79 0.03 -9.37 -1.81
C ASP A 79 1.54 -9.14 -2.01
N ALA A 80 2.31 -10.21 -2.30
CA ALA A 80 3.73 -10.15 -2.63
C ALA A 80 4.00 -10.03 -4.15
N ALA A 81 2.96 -9.98 -4.98
CA ALA A 81 3.07 -9.80 -6.42
C ALA A 81 3.24 -8.31 -6.79
N PRO A 82 3.97 -8.02 -7.89
CA PRO A 82 4.07 -6.66 -8.41
C PRO A 82 2.72 -6.16 -8.93
N ASP A 83 2.49 -4.86 -8.81
CA ASP A 83 1.29 -4.18 -9.33
C ASP A 83 1.63 -3.40 -10.62
N ALA A 84 0.78 -2.50 -11.09
CA ALA A 84 0.87 -1.84 -12.39
C ALA A 84 2.26 -1.24 -12.69
N TRP A 85 2.90 -0.55 -11.76
CA TRP A 85 4.25 -0.02 -11.98
C TRP A 85 5.29 -1.14 -12.14
N GLY A 86 5.30 -2.10 -11.23
CA GLY A 86 6.24 -3.21 -11.25
C GLY A 86 6.10 -4.09 -12.47
N ARG A 87 4.85 -4.42 -12.84
CA ARG A 87 4.52 -5.13 -14.07
C ARG A 87 5.00 -4.35 -15.28
N ARG A 88 4.80 -3.02 -15.34
CA ARG A 88 5.32 -2.16 -16.42
C ARG A 88 6.84 -2.23 -16.55
N VAL A 89 7.57 -2.19 -15.44
CA VAL A 89 9.04 -2.34 -15.44
C VAL A 89 9.45 -3.70 -16.01
N ILE A 90 8.83 -4.79 -15.55
CA ILE A 90 9.12 -6.16 -16.04
C ILE A 90 8.82 -6.29 -17.54
N LEU A 91 7.69 -5.76 -17.99
CA LEU A 91 7.27 -5.82 -19.38
C LEU A 91 8.21 -5.03 -20.29
N ASN A 92 8.59 -3.82 -19.88
CA ASN A 92 9.55 -2.99 -20.62
C ASN A 92 10.89 -3.70 -20.77
N ARG A 93 11.39 -4.29 -19.67
CA ARG A 93 12.64 -5.06 -19.62
C ARG A 93 12.62 -6.28 -20.53
N LYS A 94 11.59 -7.13 -20.38
CA LYS A 94 11.57 -8.47 -21.00
C LYS A 94 11.17 -8.44 -22.46
N PHE A 95 10.28 -7.52 -22.83
CA PHE A 95 9.67 -7.55 -24.15
C PHE A 95 10.03 -6.30 -24.98
N GLY A 96 10.36 -5.17 -24.35
CA GLY A 96 10.56 -3.90 -25.06
C GLY A 96 9.29 -3.44 -25.79
N VAL A 97 8.13 -3.97 -25.40
CA VAL A 97 6.85 -3.82 -26.09
C VAL A 97 6.09 -2.61 -25.54
N LYS A 98 5.35 -1.91 -26.43
CA LYS A 98 4.52 -0.75 -26.10
C LYS A 98 3.03 -1.12 -26.08
N GLY A 99 2.26 -0.47 -25.18
CA GLY A 99 0.81 -0.30 -25.31
C GLY A 99 0.01 -1.58 -25.62
N ASP A 100 -0.88 -1.51 -26.62
CA ASP A 100 -1.84 -2.55 -27.02
C ASP A 100 -1.22 -3.91 -27.39
N GLU A 101 0.08 -3.97 -27.67
CA GLU A 101 0.78 -5.24 -27.92
C GLU A 101 0.99 -6.05 -26.63
N ILE A 102 1.06 -5.39 -25.46
CA ILE A 102 1.12 -6.04 -24.14
C ILE A 102 -0.18 -6.80 -23.86
N ALA A 103 -1.33 -6.22 -24.22
CA ALA A 103 -2.64 -6.84 -24.02
C ALA A 103 -2.83 -8.14 -24.86
N ARG A 104 -1.96 -8.38 -25.84
CA ARG A 104 -1.94 -9.61 -26.66
C ARG A 104 -1.00 -10.68 -26.12
N LEU A 105 -0.19 -10.37 -25.10
CA LEU A 105 0.71 -11.33 -24.48
C LEU A 105 -0.03 -12.09 -23.38
N ASP A 106 -0.16 -13.41 -23.54
CA ASP A 106 -0.62 -14.30 -22.48
C ASP A 106 0.51 -14.51 -21.47
N ILE A 107 0.55 -13.66 -20.43
CA ILE A 107 1.60 -13.65 -19.40
C ILE A 107 1.00 -14.21 -18.11
N SER A 108 1.57 -15.31 -17.62
CA SER A 108 1.12 -15.91 -16.36
C SER A 108 1.54 -15.07 -15.15
N GLU A 109 0.76 -15.16 -14.07
CA GLU A 109 1.10 -14.53 -12.79
C GLU A 109 2.48 -14.99 -12.28
N LEU A 110 2.87 -16.25 -12.54
CA LEU A 110 4.18 -16.76 -12.15
C LEU A 110 5.33 -16.03 -12.85
N THR A 111 5.12 -15.52 -14.07
CA THR A 111 6.11 -14.66 -14.73
C THR A 111 6.33 -13.40 -13.92
N PHE A 112 5.29 -12.73 -13.46
CA PHE A 112 5.44 -11.54 -12.62
C PHE A 112 6.08 -11.85 -11.27
N LEU A 113 5.76 -13.00 -10.66
CA LEU A 113 6.39 -13.43 -9.42
C LEU A 113 7.88 -13.73 -9.61
N LEU A 114 8.27 -14.53 -10.60
CA LEU A 114 9.66 -14.96 -10.77
C LEU A 114 10.57 -13.87 -11.37
N GLU A 115 9.99 -12.95 -12.14
CA GLU A 115 10.72 -11.90 -12.84
C GLU A 115 10.75 -10.55 -12.11
N SER A 116 10.20 -10.44 -10.89
CA SER A 116 10.30 -9.23 -10.05
C SER A 116 11.44 -9.34 -9.02
N GLY A 117 11.86 -8.21 -8.43
CA GLY A 117 12.90 -8.20 -7.39
C GLY A 117 12.58 -9.06 -6.16
N SER A 118 13.61 -9.50 -5.43
CA SER A 118 13.47 -10.40 -4.26
C SER A 118 13.13 -9.69 -2.93
N ASP A 119 13.23 -8.36 -2.84
CA ASP A 119 12.98 -7.59 -1.62
C ASP A 119 11.53 -7.05 -1.54
N ARG A 120 10.56 -7.96 -1.68
CA ARG A 120 9.11 -7.68 -1.80
C ARG A 120 8.48 -7.12 -0.54
N ILE A 121 7.26 -6.60 -0.62
CA ILE A 121 6.45 -6.31 0.57
C ILE A 121 6.20 -7.59 1.37
N GLY A 122 6.30 -7.48 2.70
CA GLY A 122 6.15 -8.60 3.61
C GLY A 122 7.37 -9.52 3.64
N ALA A 123 7.11 -10.80 3.92
CA ALA A 123 8.14 -11.81 4.19
C ALA A 123 8.19 -12.93 3.15
N LEU A 124 7.59 -12.75 1.97
CA LEU A 124 7.60 -13.75 0.91
C LEU A 124 8.57 -13.38 -0.21
N ASP A 125 9.11 -14.41 -0.87
CA ASP A 125 9.76 -14.31 -2.17
C ASP A 125 9.51 -15.58 -3.00
N PHE A 126 9.74 -15.50 -4.31
CA PHE A 126 9.48 -16.58 -5.25
C PHE A 126 10.75 -16.91 -6.04
N GLN A 127 11.04 -18.20 -6.16
CA GLN A 127 12.28 -18.71 -6.74
C GLN A 127 12.03 -19.86 -7.70
N PHE A 128 12.99 -20.11 -8.59
CA PHE A 128 12.96 -21.24 -9.53
C PHE A 128 13.33 -22.57 -8.87
N SER A 129 13.97 -22.53 -7.70
CA SER A 129 14.48 -23.72 -7.01
C SER A 129 13.96 -23.80 -5.57
N PRO A 130 13.62 -24.99 -5.07
CA PRO A 130 13.35 -25.23 -3.65
C PRO A 130 14.63 -25.44 -2.83
N MET A 131 15.78 -25.66 -3.50
CA MET A 131 17.02 -26.08 -2.83
C MET A 131 17.93 -24.91 -2.48
N HIS A 132 17.97 -23.90 -3.34
CA HIS A 132 18.86 -22.75 -3.19
C HIS A 132 18.07 -21.46 -3.34
N TYR A 133 18.23 -20.57 -2.35
CA TYR A 133 17.70 -19.23 -2.41
C TYR A 133 18.72 -18.32 -3.09
N GLU A 134 18.38 -17.78 -4.26
CA GLU A 134 19.21 -16.85 -5.00
C GLU A 134 18.51 -15.47 -5.05
N PRO A 135 18.92 -14.50 -4.21
CA PRO A 135 18.31 -13.18 -4.23
C PRO A 135 18.58 -12.50 -5.57
N ARG A 136 17.53 -11.97 -6.20
CA ARG A 136 17.67 -11.03 -7.31
C ARG A 136 18.13 -9.70 -6.70
N ALA A 137 19.46 -9.53 -6.69
CA ALA A 137 20.21 -8.64 -5.81
C ALA A 137 20.19 -7.18 -6.24
N LEU A 138 19.90 -6.28 -5.28
CA LEU A 138 19.96 -4.83 -5.42
C LEU A 138 21.28 -4.40 -6.08
N ALA A 139 21.20 -3.87 -7.29
CA ALA A 139 22.26 -3.01 -7.79
C ALA A 139 22.21 -1.72 -6.96
N ASN A 140 23.35 -1.33 -6.37
CA ASN A 140 23.48 -0.05 -5.67
C ASN A 140 23.38 1.09 -6.69
N ALA A 141 22.16 1.49 -7.02
CA ALA A 141 21.88 2.66 -7.83
C ALA A 141 21.69 3.88 -6.93
N THR A 142 22.27 4.99 -7.35
CA THR A 142 22.03 6.30 -6.73
C THR A 142 20.59 6.74 -6.94
N LEU A 143 20.12 7.67 -6.11
CA LEU A 143 18.76 8.19 -6.25
C LEU A 143 18.56 8.91 -7.58
N GLU A 144 19.60 9.59 -8.05
CA GLU A 144 19.66 10.25 -9.35
C GLU A 144 19.45 9.26 -10.50
N GLU A 145 20.14 8.12 -10.47
CA GLU A 145 19.99 7.06 -11.49
C GLU A 145 18.58 6.47 -11.46
N LEU A 146 18.00 6.26 -10.27
CA LEU A 146 16.64 5.75 -10.14
C LEU A 146 15.59 6.72 -10.70
N VAL A 147 15.73 8.02 -10.43
CA VAL A 147 14.85 9.07 -10.98
C VAL A 147 14.95 9.09 -12.51
N GLN A 148 16.17 9.12 -13.06
CA GLN A 148 16.37 9.11 -14.52
C GLN A 148 15.81 7.84 -15.17
N SER A 149 15.96 6.69 -14.51
CA SER A 149 15.42 5.43 -14.97
C SER A 149 13.89 5.46 -15.01
N ALA A 150 13.26 5.96 -13.94
CA ALA A 150 11.80 6.06 -13.86
C ALA A 150 11.24 6.92 -15.00
N GLU A 151 11.85 8.07 -15.27
CA GLU A 151 11.47 8.94 -16.40
C GLU A 151 11.58 8.24 -17.77
N ARG A 152 12.60 7.40 -17.97
CA ARG A 152 12.76 6.64 -19.22
C ARG A 152 11.67 5.61 -19.39
N VAL A 153 11.31 4.88 -18.33
CA VAL A 153 10.20 3.90 -18.36
C VAL A 153 8.87 4.59 -18.64
N GLU A 154 8.63 5.77 -18.05
CA GLU A 154 7.45 6.58 -18.34
C GLU A 154 7.37 6.97 -19.82
N LYS A 155 8.50 7.38 -20.41
CA LYS A 155 8.63 7.73 -21.83
C LYS A 155 8.67 6.51 -22.77
N GLY A 156 8.64 5.28 -22.23
CA GLY A 156 8.74 4.04 -23.01
C GLY A 156 10.09 3.88 -23.72
N ILE A 157 11.14 4.50 -23.19
CA ILE A 157 12.49 4.42 -23.70
C ILE A 157 13.16 3.19 -23.05
N PRO A 158 13.75 2.26 -23.83
CA PRO A 158 14.49 1.14 -23.27
C PRO A 158 15.58 1.61 -22.30
N LEU A 159 15.71 0.91 -21.19
CA LEU A 159 16.74 1.16 -20.18
C LEU A 159 18.09 0.60 -20.66
N THR A 160 19.19 1.22 -20.23
CA THR A 160 20.50 0.56 -20.32
C THR A 160 20.53 -0.61 -19.31
N PRO A 161 21.37 -1.63 -19.49
CA PRO A 161 21.45 -2.77 -18.56
C PRO A 161 21.62 -2.36 -17.09
N GLU A 162 22.34 -1.28 -16.83
CA GLU A 162 22.62 -0.74 -15.49
C GLU A 162 21.36 -0.11 -14.86
N LEU A 163 20.63 0.73 -15.63
CA LEU A 163 19.39 1.37 -15.20
C LEU A 163 18.22 0.37 -15.09
N ASP A 164 18.24 -0.65 -15.93
CA ASP A 164 17.32 -1.79 -15.87
C ASP A 164 17.46 -2.57 -14.57
N GLN A 165 18.70 -2.89 -14.18
CA GLN A 165 18.98 -3.50 -12.88
C GLN A 165 18.53 -2.60 -11.72
N ALA A 166 18.76 -1.29 -11.80
CA ALA A 166 18.35 -0.35 -10.76
C ALA A 166 16.83 -0.37 -10.49
N LEU A 167 16.01 -0.27 -11.54
CA LEU A 167 14.54 -0.27 -11.41
C LEU A 167 13.92 -1.63 -11.16
N HIS A 168 14.56 -2.71 -11.62
CA HIS A 168 14.06 -4.08 -11.46
C HIS A 168 13.81 -4.43 -9.99
N HIS A 169 14.62 -3.92 -9.07
CA HIS A 169 14.44 -4.15 -7.63
C HIS A 169 13.15 -3.52 -7.08
N GLY A 170 12.82 -2.32 -7.55
CA GLY A 170 11.59 -1.61 -7.23
C GLY A 170 10.33 -2.26 -7.78
N SER A 171 10.46 -3.15 -8.78
CA SER A 171 9.30 -3.77 -9.43
C SER A 171 8.45 -4.62 -8.48
N SER A 172 9.01 -5.09 -7.36
CA SER A 172 8.32 -6.01 -6.45
C SER A 172 7.29 -5.36 -5.50
N ILE A 173 7.16 -4.03 -5.51
CA ILE A 173 6.23 -3.31 -4.64
C ILE A 173 4.92 -3.00 -5.39
N GLY A 174 3.79 -3.01 -4.67
CA GLY A 174 2.49 -2.64 -5.21
C GLY A 174 2.32 -1.14 -5.54
N GLY A 175 1.22 -0.79 -6.19
CA GLY A 175 0.86 0.55 -6.64
C GLY A 175 1.22 0.89 -8.11
N ALA A 176 0.60 1.95 -8.61
CA ALA A 176 0.66 2.33 -10.03
C ALA A 176 1.70 3.39 -10.40
N ARG A 177 2.17 4.17 -9.41
CA ARG A 177 3.08 5.31 -9.63
C ARG A 177 4.56 4.92 -9.55
N PRO A 178 5.47 5.65 -10.22
CA PRO A 178 6.89 5.34 -10.22
C PRO A 178 7.50 5.26 -8.82
N LYS A 179 8.16 4.13 -8.53
CA LYS A 179 8.81 3.88 -7.24
C LYS A 179 9.98 2.91 -7.33
N ALA A 180 10.87 2.97 -6.35
CA ALA A 180 11.99 2.06 -6.19
C ALA A 180 12.27 1.74 -4.71
N LEU A 181 13.03 0.68 -4.47
CA LEU A 181 13.54 0.34 -3.14
C LEU A 181 14.91 0.98 -2.92
N ILE A 182 15.12 1.50 -1.72
CA ILE A 182 16.41 2.03 -1.28
C ILE A 182 16.80 1.37 0.03
N GLU A 183 18.04 0.94 0.13
CA GLU A 183 18.61 0.40 1.36
C GLU A 183 19.59 1.41 1.96
N GLY A 184 19.28 1.90 3.16
CA GLY A 184 20.24 2.58 4.03
C GLY A 184 20.78 1.63 5.09
N ASP A 185 21.75 2.10 5.89
CA ASP A 185 22.46 1.27 6.86
C ASP A 185 21.52 0.64 7.91
N ALA A 186 20.60 1.46 8.44
CA ALA A 186 19.68 1.08 9.52
C ALA A 186 18.23 0.91 9.06
N VAL A 187 17.84 1.54 7.94
CA VAL A 187 16.45 1.61 7.48
C VAL A 187 16.36 1.37 5.98
N LYS A 188 15.35 0.62 5.54
CA LYS A 188 14.98 0.51 4.13
C LYS A 188 13.82 1.44 3.80
N HIS A 189 13.82 1.98 2.59
CA HIS A 189 12.81 2.91 2.13
C HIS A 189 12.15 2.44 0.83
N VAL A 190 10.90 2.86 0.65
CA VAL A 190 10.28 2.97 -0.66
C VAL A 190 10.43 4.42 -1.11
N ALA A 191 11.17 4.65 -2.19
CA ALA A 191 11.27 5.95 -2.83
C ALA A 191 10.16 6.09 -3.88
N LYS A 192 9.37 7.15 -3.77
CA LYS A 192 8.30 7.50 -4.71
C LYS A 192 8.71 8.73 -5.51
N PHE A 193 8.59 8.63 -6.82
CA PHE A 193 9.00 9.68 -7.75
C PHE A 193 7.78 10.44 -8.30
N SER A 194 8.00 11.69 -8.68
CA SER A 194 7.01 12.46 -9.42
C SER A 194 6.82 11.85 -10.81
N SER A 195 5.60 11.92 -11.33
CA SER A 195 5.28 11.50 -12.69
C SER A 195 5.28 12.72 -13.60
N SER A 196 5.74 12.52 -14.84
CA SER A 196 5.67 13.56 -15.88
C SER A 196 4.25 14.02 -16.22
N ALA A 197 3.23 13.22 -15.89
CA ALA A 197 1.82 13.55 -16.08
C ALA A 197 1.20 14.35 -14.90
N ASP A 198 1.98 14.67 -13.87
CA ASP A 198 1.47 15.35 -12.69
C ASP A 198 1.17 16.82 -12.96
N LEU A 199 -0.06 17.24 -12.64
CA LEU A 199 -0.48 18.65 -12.76
C LEU A 199 -0.14 19.48 -11.51
N TYR A 200 0.33 18.82 -10.45
CA TYR A 200 0.68 19.38 -9.15
C TYR A 200 1.65 18.44 -8.44
N SER A 201 2.30 18.90 -7.37
CA SER A 201 3.29 18.06 -6.68
C SER A 201 2.64 16.96 -5.82
N VAL A 202 2.33 15.82 -6.45
CA VAL A 202 1.72 14.66 -5.77
C VAL A 202 2.62 14.13 -4.65
N VAL A 203 3.94 14.08 -4.89
CA VAL A 203 4.95 13.65 -3.91
C VAL A 203 4.92 14.53 -2.66
N LYS A 204 4.80 15.85 -2.81
CA LYS A 204 4.65 16.77 -1.68
C LYS A 204 3.30 16.64 -1.00
N GLY A 205 2.22 16.42 -1.77
CA GLY A 205 0.88 16.17 -1.22
C GLY A 205 0.86 14.95 -0.30
N GLU A 206 1.46 13.83 -0.74
CA GLU A 206 1.59 12.62 0.08
C GLU A 206 2.48 12.85 1.30
N PHE A 207 3.63 13.52 1.14
CA PHE A 207 4.48 13.89 2.29
C PHE A 207 3.69 14.67 3.35
N ILE A 208 2.98 15.72 2.94
CA ILE A 208 2.20 16.57 3.85
C ILE A 208 1.12 15.76 4.55
N ALA A 209 0.36 14.94 3.81
CA ALA A 209 -0.71 14.14 4.38
C ALA A 209 -0.18 13.09 5.38
N MET A 210 0.91 12.39 5.04
CA MET A 210 1.55 11.42 5.94
C MET A 210 2.10 12.08 7.21
N ARG A 211 2.73 13.26 7.08
CA ARG A 211 3.22 14.05 8.22
C ARG A 211 2.08 14.52 9.12
N LEU A 212 1.02 15.06 8.55
CA LEU A 212 -0.17 15.51 9.28
C LEU A 212 -0.91 14.33 9.94
N ALA A 213 -0.97 13.16 9.30
CA ALA A 213 -1.55 11.96 9.90
C ALA A 213 -0.82 11.57 11.19
N ALA A 214 0.52 11.54 11.14
CA ALA A 214 1.34 11.25 12.32
C ALA A 214 1.12 12.27 13.45
N LEU A 215 1.01 13.56 13.12
CA LEU A 215 0.72 14.63 14.09
C LEU A 215 -0.69 14.51 14.70
N CYS A 216 -1.65 14.00 13.92
CA CYS A 216 -3.01 13.69 14.39
C CYS A 216 -3.07 12.42 15.28
N GLY A 217 -1.93 11.80 15.58
CA GLY A 217 -1.84 10.60 16.40
C GLY A 217 -2.12 9.29 15.64
N ILE A 218 -2.28 9.32 14.31
CA ILE A 218 -2.36 8.11 13.50
C ILE A 218 -0.99 7.47 13.46
N ARG A 219 -0.90 6.16 13.67
CA ARG A 219 0.36 5.43 13.51
C ARG A 219 0.70 5.35 12.03
N ALA A 220 1.35 6.37 11.46
CA ALA A 220 1.75 6.42 10.06
C ALA A 220 3.22 5.99 9.87
N ALA A 221 3.56 5.46 8.70
CA ALA A 221 4.95 5.20 8.33
C ALA A 221 5.76 6.52 8.31
N SER A 222 7.00 6.48 8.78
CA SER A 222 7.89 7.65 8.74
C SER A 222 8.14 8.06 7.29
N VAL A 223 8.13 9.37 7.03
CA VAL A 223 8.40 9.92 5.71
C VAL A 223 9.41 11.05 5.76
N SER A 224 10.23 11.15 4.72
CA SER A 224 11.11 12.28 4.47
C SER A 224 11.05 12.69 2.99
N LEU A 225 11.29 13.97 2.73
CA LEU A 225 11.35 14.54 1.39
C LEU A 225 12.80 14.87 1.07
N VAL A 226 13.31 14.34 -0.04
CA VAL A 226 14.67 14.60 -0.52
C VAL A 226 14.63 15.09 -1.96
N ARG A 227 15.75 15.64 -2.44
CA ARG A 227 15.92 16.05 -3.83
C ARG A 227 16.99 15.22 -4.51
N ALA A 228 16.70 14.75 -5.72
CA ALA A 228 17.63 14.04 -6.58
C ALA A 228 17.36 14.38 -8.04
N ALA A 229 18.43 14.61 -8.80
CA ALA A 229 18.35 15.02 -10.21
C ALA A 229 17.38 16.20 -10.47
N GLY A 230 17.25 17.12 -9.51
CA GLY A 230 16.33 18.27 -9.60
C GLY A 230 14.85 17.96 -9.29
N ASN A 231 14.50 16.71 -9.01
CA ASN A 231 13.15 16.27 -8.69
C ASN A 231 12.96 16.06 -7.18
N ASP A 232 11.75 16.27 -6.69
CA ASP A 232 11.35 15.92 -5.33
C ASP A 232 11.03 14.42 -5.25
N VAL A 233 11.58 13.75 -4.23
CA VAL A 233 11.43 12.31 -3.98
C VAL A 233 10.95 12.09 -2.56
N LEU A 234 9.85 11.35 -2.41
CA LEU A 234 9.33 10.95 -1.10
C LEU A 234 9.95 9.62 -0.71
N LEU A 235 10.63 9.59 0.43
CA LEU A 235 11.12 8.36 1.05
C LEU A 235 10.14 7.94 2.14
N VAL A 236 9.61 6.72 2.03
CA VAL A 236 8.73 6.11 3.03
C VAL A 236 9.49 4.97 3.70
N GLU A 237 9.67 5.04 5.01
CA GLU A 237 10.32 3.99 5.79
C GLU A 237 9.52 2.69 5.75
N ARG A 238 10.21 1.58 5.49
CA ARG A 238 9.63 0.24 5.48
C ARG A 238 9.45 -0.29 6.89
N PHE A 239 8.21 -0.39 7.34
CA PHE A 239 7.84 -0.97 8.64
C PHE A 239 7.84 -2.51 8.66
N ASP A 240 8.04 -3.16 7.51
CA ASP A 240 8.08 -4.62 7.35
C ASP A 240 9.51 -5.18 7.33
N ARG A 241 10.50 -4.34 7.67
CA ARG A 241 11.92 -4.67 7.75
C ARG A 241 12.47 -4.29 9.12
N ILE A 242 13.23 -5.18 9.73
CA ILE A 242 13.91 -4.93 11.01
C ILE A 242 15.39 -5.26 10.84
N LYS A 243 16.26 -4.25 11.03
CA LYS A 243 17.71 -4.46 11.01
C LYS A 243 18.14 -5.18 12.28
N VAL A 244 18.89 -6.26 12.12
CA VAL A 244 19.52 -7.00 13.22
C VAL A 244 20.96 -7.35 12.86
N THR A 245 21.74 -7.82 13.84
CA THR A 245 23.06 -8.39 13.57
C THR A 245 22.90 -9.57 12.61
N GLY A 246 23.61 -9.56 11.48
CA GLY A 246 23.55 -10.62 10.48
C GLY A 246 22.47 -10.46 9.40
N GLY A 247 21.74 -9.34 9.35
CA GLY A 247 20.91 -9.01 8.19
C GLY A 247 19.60 -8.29 8.52
N TRP A 248 18.57 -8.62 7.75
CA TRP A 248 17.24 -8.04 7.87
C TRP A 248 16.22 -9.12 8.17
N GLN A 249 15.50 -8.99 9.27
CA GLN A 249 14.26 -9.74 9.48
C GLN A 249 13.15 -9.09 8.64
N ARG A 250 12.20 -9.92 8.19
CA ARG A 250 11.02 -9.47 7.44
C ARG A 250 9.76 -9.84 8.20
N LYS A 251 8.78 -8.95 8.20
CA LYS A 251 7.49 -9.20 8.86
C LYS A 251 6.47 -9.69 7.83
N SER A 252 5.86 -10.84 8.08
CA SER A 252 4.71 -11.30 7.31
C SER A 252 3.56 -10.31 7.44
N MET A 253 2.87 -10.03 6.33
CA MET A 253 1.73 -9.13 6.31
C MET A 253 0.74 -9.52 5.20
N VAL A 254 -0.51 -9.14 5.38
CA VAL A 254 -1.59 -9.29 4.40
C VAL A 254 -2.38 -7.99 4.28
N SER A 255 -2.87 -7.69 3.07
CA SER A 255 -3.71 -6.53 2.81
C SER A 255 -5.15 -6.74 3.27
N ALA A 256 -5.92 -5.66 3.41
CA ALA A 256 -7.36 -5.77 3.65
C ALA A 256 -8.10 -6.44 2.50
N LEU A 257 -7.59 -6.34 1.26
CA LEU A 257 -8.15 -7.07 0.12
C LEU A 257 -8.09 -8.59 0.36
N THR A 258 -6.96 -9.08 0.87
CA THR A 258 -6.77 -10.48 1.26
C THR A 258 -7.59 -10.85 2.50
N MET A 259 -7.68 -9.96 3.49
CA MET A 259 -8.50 -10.20 4.68
C MET A 259 -9.99 -10.35 4.35
N LEU A 260 -10.48 -9.55 3.40
CA LEU A 260 -11.86 -9.57 2.91
C LEU A 260 -12.14 -10.71 1.91
N ALA A 261 -11.13 -11.53 1.57
CA ALA A 261 -11.22 -12.59 0.56
C ALA A 261 -11.71 -12.08 -0.81
N LEU A 262 -11.21 -10.91 -1.23
CA LEU A 262 -11.55 -10.29 -2.51
C LEU A 262 -10.38 -10.36 -3.48
N ASP A 263 -10.69 -10.26 -4.77
CA ASP A 263 -9.76 -10.01 -5.86
C ASP A 263 -9.84 -8.54 -6.33
N GLU A 264 -8.99 -8.18 -7.30
CA GLU A 264 -8.95 -6.81 -7.82
C GLU A 264 -10.25 -6.41 -8.54
N MET A 265 -10.93 -7.34 -9.22
CA MET A 265 -12.20 -7.07 -9.91
C MET A 265 -13.38 -6.87 -8.93
N MET A 266 -13.27 -7.46 -7.74
CA MET A 266 -14.21 -7.38 -6.64
C MET A 266 -13.88 -6.25 -5.66
N ALA A 267 -12.77 -5.52 -5.83
CA ALA A 267 -12.31 -4.48 -4.90
C ALA A 267 -13.36 -3.39 -4.61
N ARG A 268 -14.31 -3.15 -5.54
CA ARG A 268 -15.44 -2.24 -5.35
C ARG A 268 -16.39 -2.62 -4.21
N TYR A 269 -16.35 -3.87 -3.76
CA TYR A 269 -17.14 -4.39 -2.65
C TYR A 269 -16.39 -4.33 -1.31
N ALA A 270 -15.12 -3.92 -1.30
CA ALA A 270 -14.38 -3.77 -0.07
C ALA A 270 -15.00 -2.69 0.83
N SER A 271 -15.17 -3.03 2.11
CA SER A 271 -15.90 -2.22 3.07
C SER A 271 -15.15 -2.10 4.39
N TYR A 272 -15.13 -0.89 4.97
CA TYR A 272 -14.62 -0.66 6.31
C TYR A 272 -15.45 -1.38 7.38
N GLN A 273 -16.76 -1.51 7.15
CA GLN A 273 -17.65 -2.26 8.04
C GLN A 273 -17.25 -3.74 8.13
N ASP A 274 -16.99 -4.38 6.99
CA ASP A 274 -16.58 -5.79 6.96
C ASP A 274 -15.16 -5.97 7.51
N LEU A 275 -14.27 -5.02 7.23
CA LEU A 275 -12.93 -5.00 7.84
C LEU A 275 -13.01 -4.85 9.36
N ALA A 276 -13.94 -4.05 9.89
CA ALA A 276 -14.16 -3.91 11.31
C ALA A 276 -14.60 -5.23 11.97
N GLU A 277 -15.46 -6.03 11.32
CA GLU A 277 -15.81 -7.38 11.78
C GLU A 277 -14.57 -8.28 11.89
N ILE A 278 -13.72 -8.28 10.86
CA ILE A 278 -12.47 -9.06 10.88
C ILE A 278 -11.57 -8.62 12.03
N ILE A 279 -11.46 -7.31 12.27
CA ILE A 279 -10.68 -6.75 13.38
C ILE A 279 -11.18 -7.30 14.72
N ARG A 280 -12.49 -7.33 14.96
CA ARG A 280 -13.07 -7.86 16.22
C ARG A 280 -12.67 -9.30 16.50
N HIS A 281 -12.61 -10.14 15.47
CA HIS A 281 -12.37 -11.57 15.66
C HIS A 281 -10.88 -11.96 15.63
N ARG A 282 -10.08 -11.26 14.83
CA ARG A 282 -8.76 -11.76 14.42
C ARG A 282 -7.58 -10.92 14.86
N PHE A 283 -7.80 -9.69 15.35
CA PHE A 283 -6.70 -8.82 15.74
C PHE A 283 -6.34 -8.98 17.22
N THR A 284 -5.10 -8.60 17.56
CA THR A 284 -4.55 -8.66 18.93
C THR A 284 -5.17 -7.65 19.88
N ALA A 285 -5.49 -6.44 19.40
CA ALA A 285 -6.10 -5.36 20.18
C ALA A 285 -7.29 -4.73 19.42
N PRO A 286 -8.46 -5.37 19.37
CA PRO A 286 -9.56 -4.94 18.50
C PRO A 286 -10.07 -3.52 18.76
N SER A 287 -10.33 -3.13 20.02
CA SER A 287 -10.88 -1.80 20.32
C SER A 287 -9.95 -0.66 19.91
N GLU A 288 -8.66 -0.79 20.22
CA GLU A 288 -7.63 0.19 19.80
C GLU A 288 -7.49 0.22 18.28
N THR A 289 -7.50 -0.95 17.65
CA THR A 289 -7.39 -1.08 16.19
C THR A 289 -8.58 -0.45 15.46
N LEU A 290 -9.80 -0.62 15.98
CA LEU A 290 -11.00 -0.02 15.41
C LEU A 290 -11.00 1.50 15.56
N ARG A 291 -10.55 2.03 16.71
CA ARG A 291 -10.36 3.47 16.91
C ARG A 291 -9.34 4.07 15.93
N GLU A 292 -8.21 3.38 15.75
CA GLU A 292 -7.18 3.74 14.77
C GLU A 292 -7.73 3.70 13.33
N LEU A 293 -8.47 2.65 12.96
CA LEU A 293 -9.08 2.53 11.63
C LEU A 293 -10.09 3.66 11.39
N PHE A 294 -10.98 3.95 12.35
CA PHE A 294 -11.90 5.09 12.25
C PHE A 294 -11.15 6.41 12.07
N SER A 295 -10.06 6.61 12.84
CA SER A 295 -9.22 7.80 12.74
C SER A 295 -8.57 7.94 11.36
N ARG A 296 -8.17 6.83 10.71
CA ARG A 296 -7.67 6.83 9.33
C ARG A 296 -8.73 7.23 8.32
N ILE A 297 -9.96 6.72 8.44
CA ILE A 297 -11.07 7.05 7.52
C ILE A 297 -11.40 8.54 7.63
N VAL A 298 -11.53 9.07 8.86
CA VAL A 298 -11.76 10.50 9.09
C VAL A 298 -10.65 11.32 8.45
N PHE A 299 -9.39 10.95 8.68
CA PHE A 299 -8.26 11.69 8.12
C PHE A 299 -8.25 11.67 6.59
N ASN A 300 -8.53 10.52 5.97
CA ASN A 300 -8.60 10.39 4.52
C ASN A 300 -9.68 11.30 3.91
N ILE A 301 -10.83 11.44 4.57
CA ILE A 301 -11.86 12.40 4.16
C ILE A 301 -11.37 13.84 4.34
N LEU A 302 -10.73 14.17 5.46
CA LEU A 302 -10.24 15.51 5.77
C LEU A 302 -9.08 15.95 4.87
N CYS A 303 -8.22 15.04 4.41
CA CYS A 303 -7.11 15.35 3.51
C CYS A 303 -7.46 15.14 2.02
N GLY A 304 -8.68 14.70 1.71
CA GLY A 304 -9.10 14.47 0.33
C GLY A 304 -8.43 13.26 -0.32
N ASN A 305 -7.97 12.29 0.47
CA ASN A 305 -7.55 10.99 -0.04
C ASN A 305 -8.78 10.16 -0.37
N THR A 306 -9.07 10.02 -1.66
CA THR A 306 -10.18 9.20 -2.19
C THR A 306 -9.69 7.87 -2.77
N ASP A 307 -8.38 7.65 -2.79
CA ASP A 307 -7.74 6.44 -3.33
C ASP A 307 -7.40 5.44 -2.21
N ASP A 308 -8.09 5.52 -1.07
CA ASP A 308 -7.88 4.63 0.07
C ASP A 308 -8.57 3.26 -0.15
N HIS A 309 -7.99 2.48 -1.06
CA HIS A 309 -8.49 1.15 -1.43
C HIS A 309 -7.97 0.06 -0.49
N ALA A 310 -8.53 -1.15 -0.58
CA ALA A 310 -8.23 -2.25 0.35
C ALA A 310 -6.75 -2.70 0.41
N ARG A 311 -5.92 -2.37 -0.58
CA ARG A 311 -4.45 -2.62 -0.52
C ARG A 311 -3.65 -1.56 0.24
N ASN A 312 -4.25 -0.42 0.60
CA ASN A 312 -3.64 0.63 1.43
C ASN A 312 -3.84 0.39 2.93
N HIS A 313 -4.62 -0.64 3.27
CA HIS A 313 -4.74 -1.17 4.62
C HIS A 313 -4.09 -2.55 4.68
N ALA A 314 -3.30 -2.80 5.72
CA ALA A 314 -2.66 -4.09 5.93
C ALA A 314 -2.50 -4.41 7.41
N ALA A 315 -2.25 -5.69 7.70
CA ALA A 315 -1.94 -6.17 9.02
C ALA A 315 -0.75 -7.13 8.99
N PHE A 316 0.13 -7.01 9.98
CA PHE A 316 1.15 -8.01 10.25
C PHE A 316 0.50 -9.31 10.70
N TRP A 317 1.06 -10.43 10.26
CA TRP A 317 0.61 -11.78 10.59
C TRP A 317 1.69 -12.52 11.39
N ASP A 318 1.33 -13.04 12.56
CA ASP A 318 2.26 -13.78 13.44
C ASP A 318 2.10 -15.32 13.34
N GLY A 319 1.18 -15.79 12.49
CA GLY A 319 0.80 -17.21 12.41
C GLY A 319 -0.55 -17.53 13.07
N ALA A 320 -1.11 -16.62 13.88
CA ALA A 320 -2.37 -16.82 14.59
C ALA A 320 -3.27 -15.57 14.62
N LYS A 321 -2.70 -14.39 14.87
CA LYS A 321 -3.38 -13.11 15.04
C LYS A 321 -2.80 -12.04 14.13
N LEU A 322 -3.62 -11.01 13.93
CA LEU A 322 -3.29 -9.85 13.10
C LEU A 322 -3.01 -8.62 13.96
N THR A 323 -2.08 -7.78 13.51
CA THR A 323 -1.82 -6.47 14.11
C THR A 323 -1.75 -5.41 13.02
N LEU A 324 -2.57 -4.38 13.10
CA LEU A 324 -2.66 -3.33 12.06
C LEU A 324 -1.30 -2.66 11.86
N THR A 325 -0.84 -2.61 10.61
CA THR A 325 0.42 -1.94 10.25
C THR A 325 0.31 -0.43 10.47
N PRO A 326 1.43 0.31 10.46
CA PRO A 326 1.35 1.74 10.24
C PRO A 326 0.54 2.06 8.97
N ALA A 327 -0.14 3.21 8.95
CA ALA A 327 -0.77 3.75 7.76
C ALA A 327 0.30 4.14 6.73
N TYR A 328 0.01 3.96 5.46
CA TYR A 328 0.88 4.30 4.34
C TYR A 328 0.03 4.67 3.13
N ASP A 329 0.64 5.29 2.13
CA ASP A 329 -0.03 5.72 0.89
C ASP A 329 -1.23 6.66 1.11
N ILE A 330 -1.13 7.54 2.12
CA ILE A 330 -2.13 8.60 2.30
C ILE A 330 -1.83 9.72 1.32
N CYS A 331 -2.43 9.63 0.13
CA CYS A 331 -2.18 10.56 -0.96
C CYS A 331 -3.45 11.33 -1.34
N PRO A 332 -3.55 12.64 -1.02
CA PRO A 332 -4.62 13.51 -1.50
C PRO A 332 -4.76 13.46 -3.02
N GLN A 333 -6.00 13.32 -3.51
CA GLN A 333 -6.26 13.19 -4.94
C GLN A 333 -6.77 14.50 -5.55
N ALA A 334 -6.54 14.68 -6.85
CA ALA A 334 -7.19 15.77 -7.59
C ALA A 334 -8.68 15.50 -7.70
N ARG A 335 -9.47 16.58 -7.70
CA ARG A 335 -10.93 16.53 -7.82
C ARG A 335 -11.38 17.31 -9.04
N SER A 336 -12.21 16.67 -9.87
CA SER A 336 -12.84 17.29 -11.05
C SER A 336 -14.25 17.84 -10.77
N GLY A 337 -14.78 17.65 -9.56
CA GLY A 337 -16.11 18.10 -9.15
C GLY A 337 -16.21 18.43 -7.67
N GLN A 338 -17.42 18.81 -7.23
CA GLN A 338 -17.68 19.15 -5.83
C GLN A 338 -17.80 17.91 -4.95
N GLU A 339 -18.42 16.84 -5.46
CA GLU A 339 -18.61 15.59 -4.72
C GLU A 339 -17.41 14.64 -4.86
N ALA A 340 -17.26 13.72 -3.90
CA ALA A 340 -16.35 12.59 -4.04
C ALA A 340 -16.82 11.39 -3.22
N SER A 341 -16.32 10.22 -3.65
CA SER A 341 -16.48 8.96 -2.94
C SER A 341 -15.13 8.40 -2.53
N GLN A 342 -15.11 7.68 -1.43
CA GLN A 342 -14.01 6.82 -1.01
C GLN A 342 -13.93 5.58 -1.91
N ALA A 343 -12.74 5.02 -2.05
CA ALA A 343 -12.52 3.79 -2.82
C ALA A 343 -13.23 2.58 -2.19
N MET A 344 -13.25 2.51 -0.86
CA MET A 344 -13.99 1.50 -0.09
C MET A 344 -15.34 2.03 0.42
N LEU A 345 -16.28 1.13 0.65
CA LEU A 345 -17.55 1.41 1.33
C LEU A 345 -17.30 1.76 2.80
N ILE A 346 -17.98 2.79 3.31
CA ILE A 346 -17.90 3.22 4.71
C ILE A 346 -18.86 2.41 5.57
N SER A 347 -20.14 2.34 5.17
CA SER A 347 -21.17 1.49 5.79
C SER A 347 -22.26 1.19 4.77
N GLY A 348 -22.71 -0.06 4.71
CA GLY A 348 -23.63 -0.53 3.67
C GLY A 348 -23.15 -0.16 2.26
N ASN A 349 -24.00 0.54 1.50
CA ASN A 349 -23.67 1.03 0.14
C ASN A 349 -23.11 2.46 0.12
N ASN A 350 -22.96 3.11 1.29
CA ASN A 350 -22.47 4.48 1.38
C ASN A 350 -20.94 4.50 1.32
N ARG A 351 -20.40 5.25 0.36
CA ARG A 351 -18.97 5.59 0.24
C ARG A 351 -18.74 7.08 0.06
N MET A 352 -19.74 7.92 0.32
CA MET A 352 -19.59 9.36 0.15
C MET A 352 -18.51 9.87 1.09
N SER A 353 -17.54 10.61 0.55
CA SER A 353 -16.40 11.15 1.29
C SER A 353 -16.81 12.35 2.16
N ARG A 354 -17.65 12.09 3.16
CA ARG A 354 -18.26 13.05 4.08
C ARG A 354 -18.09 12.58 5.52
N ILE A 355 -17.85 13.51 6.43
CA ILE A 355 -17.78 13.26 7.86
C ILE A 355 -19.08 12.66 8.39
N ALA A 356 -20.24 13.09 7.87
CA ALA A 356 -21.54 12.50 8.18
C ALA A 356 -21.56 10.98 7.99
N SER A 357 -21.04 10.50 6.84
CA SER A 357 -20.93 9.06 6.55
C SER A 357 -20.11 8.31 7.60
N CYS A 358 -19.02 8.91 8.10
CA CYS A 358 -18.21 8.30 9.17
C CYS A 358 -18.95 8.28 10.51
N LEU A 359 -19.59 9.38 10.89
CA LEU A 359 -20.32 9.47 12.16
C LEU A 359 -21.47 8.45 12.21
N GLU A 360 -22.21 8.26 11.12
CA GLU A 360 -23.23 7.21 11.00
C GLU A 360 -22.64 5.81 11.21
N ALA A 361 -21.44 5.57 10.67
CA ALA A 361 -20.73 4.29 10.77
C ALA A 361 -19.98 4.08 12.09
N ALA A 362 -19.90 5.07 12.99
CA ALA A 362 -19.04 5.04 14.18
C ALA A 362 -19.29 3.81 15.09
N HIS A 363 -20.54 3.35 15.17
CA HIS A 363 -20.91 2.17 15.96
C HIS A 363 -20.23 0.87 15.47
N HIS A 364 -19.91 0.75 14.17
CA HIS A 364 -19.11 -0.36 13.65
C HIS A 364 -17.67 -0.35 14.19
N PHE A 365 -17.19 0.78 14.71
CA PHE A 365 -15.84 0.90 15.28
C PHE A 365 -15.82 0.86 16.81
N LEU A 366 -16.95 0.48 17.44
CA LEU A 366 -17.13 0.49 18.89
C LEU A 366 -16.93 1.88 19.52
N LEU A 367 -17.28 2.93 18.78
CA LEU A 367 -17.20 4.31 19.24
C LEU A 367 -18.60 4.84 19.51
N SER A 368 -18.76 5.52 20.65
CA SER A 368 -19.92 6.36 20.90
C SER A 368 -19.90 7.62 20.03
N ALA A 369 -21.07 8.25 19.83
CA ALA A 369 -21.15 9.49 19.06
C ALA A 369 -20.23 10.61 19.61
N PRO A 370 -20.13 10.85 20.94
CA PRO A 370 -19.19 11.84 21.48
C PRO A 370 -17.73 11.52 21.18
N GLU A 371 -17.31 10.24 21.25
CA GLU A 371 -15.93 9.85 20.94
C GLU A 371 -15.60 10.05 19.46
N ALA A 372 -16.54 9.70 18.58
CA ALA A 372 -16.38 9.89 17.14
C ALA A 372 -16.27 11.38 16.78
N LEU A 373 -17.13 12.23 17.37
CA LEU A 373 -17.07 13.68 17.22
C LEU A 373 -15.74 14.25 17.71
N ALA A 374 -15.25 13.80 18.87
CA ALA A 374 -13.98 14.25 19.43
C ALA A 374 -12.78 13.87 18.55
N ILE A 375 -12.80 12.71 17.89
CA ILE A 375 -11.76 12.33 16.92
C ILE A 375 -11.78 13.29 15.72
N VAL A 376 -12.96 13.59 15.17
CA VAL A 376 -13.07 14.51 14.03
C VAL A 376 -12.59 15.91 14.41
N GLU A 377 -13.08 16.46 15.53
CA GLU A 377 -12.67 17.79 15.99
C GLU A 377 -11.16 17.88 16.25
N GLY A 378 -10.59 16.87 16.91
CA GLY A 378 -9.16 16.81 17.19
C GLY A 378 -8.32 16.81 15.91
N GLN A 379 -8.71 16.03 14.90
CA GLN A 379 -8.00 16.01 13.62
C GLN A 379 -8.15 17.33 12.84
N LEU A 380 -9.33 17.96 12.86
CA LEU A 380 -9.54 19.27 12.21
C LEU A 380 -8.59 20.32 12.77
N ARG A 381 -8.55 20.46 14.10
CA ARG A 381 -7.68 21.42 14.78
C ARG A 381 -6.22 21.11 14.51
N CYS A 382 -5.82 19.85 14.66
CA CYS A 382 -4.44 19.42 14.43
C CYS A 382 -3.97 19.70 13.00
N ILE A 383 -4.81 19.42 11.99
CA ILE A 383 -4.50 19.70 10.58
C ILE A 383 -4.28 21.21 10.37
N ALA A 384 -5.20 22.04 10.85
CA ALA A 384 -5.12 23.49 10.66
C ALA A 384 -3.92 24.11 11.39
N GLU A 385 -3.68 23.72 12.63
CA GLU A 385 -2.57 24.21 13.45
C GLU A 385 -1.20 23.85 12.83
N ASN A 386 -1.07 22.65 12.25
CA ASN A 386 0.21 22.18 11.70
C ASN A 386 0.41 22.47 10.21
N TRP A 387 -0.63 22.90 9.50
CA TRP A 387 -0.58 23.13 8.05
C TRP A 387 0.56 24.07 7.62
N PRO A 388 0.77 25.26 8.23
CA PRO A 388 1.83 26.18 7.80
C PRO A 388 3.21 25.55 7.91
N ARG A 389 3.50 24.93 9.07
CA ARG A 389 4.78 24.29 9.38
C ARG A 389 5.08 23.12 8.43
N VAL A 390 4.13 22.22 8.22
CA VAL A 390 4.33 21.05 7.34
C VAL A 390 4.43 21.45 5.87
N SER A 391 3.71 22.50 5.45
CA SER A 391 3.84 23.07 4.09
C SER A 391 5.21 23.70 3.86
N GLU A 392 5.82 24.28 4.89
CA GLU A 392 7.19 24.79 4.85
C GLU A 392 8.22 23.65 4.82
N GLU A 393 8.06 22.62 5.66
CA GLU A 393 8.89 21.39 5.60
C GLU A 393 8.88 20.77 4.19
N ALA A 394 7.72 20.77 3.53
CA ALA A 394 7.56 20.26 2.18
C ALA A 394 8.12 21.19 1.09
N THR A 395 8.60 22.39 1.43
CA THR A 395 8.95 23.46 0.48
C THR A 395 7.83 23.72 -0.53
N LEU A 396 6.59 23.74 -0.05
CA LEU A 396 5.41 23.87 -0.90
C LEU A 396 5.30 25.29 -1.45
N SER A 397 5.14 25.43 -2.77
CA SER A 397 5.01 26.73 -3.43
C SER A 397 3.72 27.45 -3.01
N GLY A 398 3.64 28.77 -3.16
CA GLY A 398 2.39 29.51 -2.90
C GLY A 398 1.22 29.02 -3.78
N THR A 399 1.51 28.65 -5.02
CA THR A 399 0.53 28.07 -5.96
C THR A 399 0.00 26.73 -5.46
N ASP A 400 0.89 25.82 -5.05
CA ASP A 400 0.48 24.50 -4.55
C ASP A 400 -0.23 24.61 -3.19
N ARG A 401 0.18 25.54 -2.31
CA ARG A 401 -0.51 25.81 -1.04
C ARG A 401 -1.97 26.20 -1.29
N ASN A 402 -2.21 27.11 -2.25
CA ASN A 402 -3.57 27.52 -2.64
C ASN A 402 -4.34 26.40 -3.34
N LEU A 403 -3.65 25.51 -4.05
CA LEU A 403 -4.27 24.35 -4.69
C LEU A 403 -4.71 23.30 -3.67
N PHE A 404 -3.93 23.10 -2.60
CA PHE A 404 -4.17 22.06 -1.61
C PHE A 404 -5.12 22.50 -0.51
N TRP A 405 -4.92 23.69 0.07
CA TRP A 405 -5.71 24.16 1.20
C TRP A 405 -7.14 24.53 0.79
N GLY A 406 -8.13 24.04 1.53
CA GLY A 406 -9.55 24.25 1.26
C GLY A 406 -10.10 23.50 0.04
N ARG A 407 -9.25 22.79 -0.71
CA ARG A 407 -9.63 22.04 -1.92
C ARG A 407 -9.30 20.56 -1.85
N GLN A 408 -8.09 20.19 -1.46
CA GLN A 408 -7.74 18.82 -1.10
C GLN A 408 -7.89 18.62 0.41
N PHE A 409 -7.21 19.45 1.20
CA PHE A 409 -7.31 19.48 2.64
C PHE A 409 -8.50 20.33 3.09
N LEU A 410 -9.30 19.79 3.99
CA LEU A 410 -10.50 20.38 4.56
C LEU A 410 -11.52 20.83 3.50
N ASN A 411 -11.70 20.04 2.43
CA ASN A 411 -12.65 20.39 1.38
C ASN A 411 -14.07 20.59 1.96
N PRO A 412 -14.81 21.66 1.59
CA PRO A 412 -16.14 21.93 2.15
C PRO A 412 -17.15 20.78 1.96
N TYR A 413 -17.02 20.00 0.88
CA TYR A 413 -17.88 18.85 0.65
C TYR A 413 -17.82 17.82 1.79
N ALA A 414 -16.67 17.69 2.48
CA ALA A 414 -16.51 16.78 3.60
C ALA A 414 -17.49 17.07 4.76
N PHE A 415 -18.01 18.30 4.86
CA PHE A 415 -18.87 18.78 5.95
C PHE A 415 -20.35 18.93 5.54
N THR A 416 -20.73 18.36 4.40
CA THR A 416 -22.13 18.35 3.94
C THR A 416 -22.95 17.26 4.64
N ALA A 417 -24.25 17.51 4.82
CA ALA A 417 -25.22 16.65 5.51
C ALA A 417 -24.86 16.32 6.97
N LEU A 418 -24.13 17.20 7.65
CA LEU A 418 -24.02 17.16 9.11
C LEU A 418 -25.31 17.70 9.72
N GLU A 419 -25.83 17.00 10.72
CA GLU A 419 -27.08 17.35 11.42
C GLU A 419 -26.86 17.33 12.95
N GLY A 420 -27.76 17.99 13.69
CA GLY A 420 -27.74 17.98 15.15
C GLY A 420 -26.43 18.49 15.75
N SER A 421 -25.86 17.73 16.69
CA SER A 421 -24.61 18.11 17.39
C SER A 421 -23.38 18.15 16.47
N ALA A 422 -23.45 17.54 15.28
CA ALA A 422 -22.34 17.52 14.33
C ALA A 422 -22.25 18.80 13.48
N ASP A 423 -23.29 19.63 13.45
CA ASP A 423 -23.33 20.86 12.63
C ASP A 423 -22.23 21.87 13.02
N VAL A 424 -21.82 21.85 14.30
CA VAL A 424 -20.71 22.65 14.83
C VAL A 424 -19.40 22.39 14.11
N LEU A 425 -19.17 21.17 13.62
CA LEU A 425 -17.95 20.81 12.89
C LEU A 425 -17.84 21.56 11.55
N ARG A 426 -18.97 21.87 10.90
CA ARG A 426 -18.95 22.66 9.66
C ARG A 426 -18.50 24.09 9.95
N ALA A 427 -19.07 24.73 10.97
CA ALA A 427 -18.68 26.08 11.38
C ALA A 427 -17.20 26.15 11.78
N LEU A 428 -16.72 25.16 12.54
CA LEU A 428 -15.30 25.06 12.90
C LEU A 428 -14.39 24.90 11.67
N ALA A 429 -14.76 24.05 10.71
CA ALA A 429 -13.99 23.86 9.49
C ALA A 429 -13.94 25.14 8.63
N ASP A 430 -15.04 25.91 8.58
CA ASP A 430 -15.08 27.20 7.88
C ASP A 430 -14.16 28.23 8.55
N GLU A 431 -14.19 28.32 9.87
CA GLU A 431 -13.31 29.19 10.66
C GLU A 431 -11.83 28.86 10.41
N LEU A 432 -11.45 27.59 10.59
CA LEU A 432 -10.07 27.12 10.43
C LEU A 432 -9.54 27.31 9.01
N ARG A 433 -10.38 27.15 7.99
CA ARG A 433 -9.97 27.40 6.60
C ARG A 433 -9.60 28.85 6.35
N ASN A 434 -10.37 29.77 6.94
CA ASN A 434 -10.17 31.20 6.78
C ASN A 434 -8.99 31.71 7.62
N SER A 435 -8.69 31.10 8.76
CA SER A 435 -7.63 31.53 9.67
C SER A 435 -6.21 31.29 9.14
N VAL A 436 -6.02 30.33 8.22
CA VAL A 436 -4.70 29.99 7.65
C VAL A 436 -4.25 31.00 6.57
N HIS A 437 -5.18 31.78 6.03
CA HIS A 437 -4.89 32.85 5.06
C HIS A 437 -4.74 34.24 5.69
N ALA A 438 -5.08 34.37 6.97
CA ALA A 438 -4.88 35.57 7.78
C ALA A 438 -3.48 35.55 8.41
#